data_AF-A0A923LW36-F1
#
_entry.id   AF-A0A923LW36-F1
#
_cell.length_a   1.000
_cell.length_b   1.000
_cell.length_c   1.000
_cell.angle_alpha   90.00
_cell.angle_beta   90.00
_cell.angle_gamma   90.00
#
_symmetry.space_group_name_H-M   'P 1'
#
loop_
_entity.id
_entity.type
_entity.pdbx_description
1 polymer ?
#
loop_
_entity_poly.entity_id
_entity_poly.type
_entity_poly.pdbx_seq_one_letter_code
_entity_poly.pdbx_strand_id
1 'polypeptide(L)'
;MATAKSMKIQAEIDKVKAKISEQQARLKELEQKKLEAENSEIVDIVRGMSIPLAELPLLFEKLKGGGALGQSVPKSEDEEKEEN
;
A
#
# COMPACT_ATOMS: atom_id res chain seq x y z
N MET A 1 -20.27 -46.55 8.03
CA MET A 1 -20.65 -45.16 8.40
C MET A 1 -19.45 -44.24 8.73
N ALA A 2 -18.33 -44.74 9.26
CA ALA A 2 -17.16 -43.90 9.59
C ALA A 2 -16.52 -43.18 8.38
N THR A 3 -16.48 -43.84 7.22
CA THR A 3 -16.00 -43.27 5.94
C THR A 3 -16.79 -42.04 5.50
N ALA A 4 -18.11 -42.02 5.70
CA ALA A 4 -18.95 -40.88 5.30
C ALA A 4 -18.71 -39.62 6.14
N LYS A 5 -18.32 -39.75 7.42
CA LYS A 5 -17.96 -38.59 8.27
C LYS A 5 -16.62 -38.00 7.85
N SER A 6 -15.61 -38.85 7.63
CA SER A 6 -14.28 -38.42 7.17
C SER A 6 -14.33 -37.74 5.81
N MET A 7 -15.11 -38.26 4.85
CA MET A 7 -15.30 -37.64 3.54
C MET A 7 -15.96 -36.26 3.61
N LYS A 8 -16.93 -36.07 4.50
CA LYS A 8 -17.55 -34.74 4.72
C LYS A 8 -16.54 -33.73 5.28
N ILE A 9 -15.73 -34.14 6.25
CA ILE A 9 -14.67 -33.31 6.81
C ILE A 9 -13.65 -32.94 5.72
N GLN A 10 -13.25 -33.89 4.88
CA GLN A 10 -12.33 -33.62 3.77
C GLN A 10 -12.89 -32.59 2.78
N ALA A 11 -14.18 -32.70 2.42
CA ALA A 11 -14.84 -31.73 1.55
C ALA A 11 -14.89 -30.32 2.16
N GLU A 12 -15.09 -30.21 3.47
CA GLU A 12 -15.03 -28.93 4.18
C GLU A 12 -13.62 -28.34 4.20
N ILE A 13 -12.59 -29.18 4.43
CA ILE A 13 -11.19 -28.76 4.36
C ILE A 13 -10.87 -28.20 2.98
N ASP A 14 -11.26 -28.91 1.91
CA ASP A 14 -10.95 -28.49 0.54
C ASP A 14 -11.70 -27.19 0.17
N LYS A 15 -12.94 -27.03 0.65
CA LYS A 15 -13.70 -25.78 0.51
C LYS A 15 -13.03 -24.62 1.24
N VAL A 16 -12.52 -24.83 2.45
CA VAL A 16 -11.81 -23.79 3.20
C VAL A 16 -10.49 -23.44 2.53
N LYS A 17 -9.73 -24.43 2.03
CA LYS A 17 -8.51 -24.20 1.26
C LYS A 17 -8.77 -23.34 0.02
N ALA A 18 -9.81 -23.64 -0.74
CA ALA A 18 -10.19 -22.85 -1.90
C ALA A 18 -10.49 -21.38 -1.52
N LYS A 19 -11.24 -21.16 -0.44
CA LYS A 19 -11.50 -19.81 0.10
C LYS A 19 -10.23 -19.09 0.55
N ILE A 20 -9.29 -19.80 1.18
CA ILE A 20 -8.01 -19.22 1.59
C ILE A 20 -7.23 -18.74 0.36
N SER A 21 -7.15 -19.57 -0.69
CA SER A 21 -6.46 -19.19 -1.92
C SER A 21 -7.10 -17.98 -2.61
N GLU A 22 -8.44 -17.90 -2.64
CA GLU A 22 -9.16 -16.73 -3.15
C GLU A 22 -8.85 -15.46 -2.35
N GLN A 23 -8.88 -15.54 -1.01
CA GLN A 23 -8.55 -14.40 -0.15
C GLN A 23 -7.09 -13.96 -0.29
N GLN A 24 -6.16 -14.92 -0.45
CA GLN A 24 -4.75 -14.61 -0.70
C GLN A 24 -4.53 -13.91 -2.05
N ALA A 25 -5.26 -14.29 -3.09
CA ALA A 25 -5.21 -13.58 -4.37
C ALA A 25 -5.74 -12.14 -4.23
N ARG A 26 -6.88 -11.97 -3.55
CA ARG A 26 -7.45 -10.65 -3.26
C ARG A 26 -6.52 -9.78 -2.42
N LEU A 27 -5.81 -10.36 -1.44
CA LEU A 27 -4.83 -9.63 -0.63
C LEU A 27 -3.72 -9.06 -1.51
N LYS A 28 -3.14 -9.87 -2.41
CA LYS A 28 -2.10 -9.42 -3.34
C LYS A 28 -2.57 -8.29 -4.24
N GLU A 29 -3.80 -8.38 -4.75
CA GLU A 29 -4.38 -7.30 -5.56
C GLU A 29 -4.55 -5.99 -4.76
N LEU A 30 -4.94 -6.08 -3.48
CA LEU A 30 -5.08 -4.91 -2.61
C LEU A 30 -3.72 -4.29 -2.27
N GLU A 31 -2.69 -5.10 -2.02
CA GLU A 31 -1.32 -4.64 -1.81
C GLU A 31 -0.78 -3.93 -3.05
N GLN A 32 -1.05 -4.46 -4.24
CA GLN A 32 -0.67 -3.80 -5.49
C GLN A 32 -1.42 -2.47 -5.69
N LYS A 33 -2.74 -2.44 -5.47
CA LYS A 33 -3.54 -1.22 -5.58
C LYS A 33 -3.09 -0.14 -4.60
N LYS A 34 -2.71 -0.53 -3.39
CA LYS A 34 -2.13 0.39 -2.39
C LYS A 34 -0.85 1.02 -2.93
N LEU A 35 0.08 0.20 -3.44
CA LEU A 35 1.35 0.70 -4.00
C LEU A 35 1.11 1.63 -5.21
N GLU A 36 0.17 1.29 -6.09
CA GLU A 36 -0.20 2.13 -7.23
C GLU A 36 -0.82 3.47 -6.80
N ALA A 37 -1.63 3.48 -5.74
CA ALA A 37 -2.18 4.70 -5.15
C ALA A 37 -1.08 5.58 -4.54
N GLU A 38 -0.20 5.01 -3.70
CA GLU A 38 0.94 5.73 -3.11
C GLU A 38 1.85 6.34 -4.18
N ASN A 39 2.16 5.60 -5.24
CA ASN A 39 2.94 6.11 -6.37
C ASN A 39 2.24 7.27 -7.09
N SER A 40 0.92 7.17 -7.26
CA SER A 40 0.12 8.23 -7.91
C SER A 40 0.09 9.50 -7.05
N GLU A 41 -0.05 9.37 -5.74
CA GLU A 41 0.00 10.49 -4.79
C GLU A 41 1.34 11.21 -4.84
N ILE A 42 2.47 10.47 -4.88
CA ILE A 42 3.80 11.05 -5.04
C ILE A 42 3.89 11.87 -6.33
N VAL A 43 3.40 11.33 -7.44
CA VAL A 43 3.41 12.01 -8.74
C VAL A 43 2.55 13.28 -8.70
N ASP A 44 1.39 13.25 -8.06
CA ASP A 44 0.49 14.40 -7.95
C ASP A 44 1.09 15.50 -7.08
N ILE A 45 1.74 15.15 -5.96
CA ILE A 45 2.50 16.09 -5.12
C ILE A 45 3.59 16.77 -5.95
N VAL A 46 4.41 15.98 -6.65
CA VAL A 46 5.52 16.49 -7.48
C VAL A 46 5.00 17.42 -8.59
N ARG A 47 3.87 17.07 -9.22
CA ARG A 47 3.23 17.92 -10.24
C ARG A 47 2.72 19.23 -9.64
N GLY A 48 2.17 19.20 -8.43
CA GLY A 48 1.70 20.38 -7.69
C GLY A 48 2.80 21.38 -7.37
N MET A 49 4.06 20.94 -7.24
CA MET A 49 5.20 21.82 -6.97
C MET A 49 5.61 22.70 -8.17
N SER A 50 5.04 22.48 -9.36
CA SER A 50 5.32 23.24 -10.59
C SER A 50 6.81 23.27 -10.96
N ILE A 51 7.54 22.18 -10.70
CA ILE A 51 8.96 22.04 -10.98
C ILE A 51 9.15 21.44 -12.39
N PRO A 52 10.02 22.00 -13.24
CA PRO A 52 10.34 21.40 -14.53
C PRO A 52 10.89 19.97 -14.36
N LEU A 53 10.46 19.04 -15.23
CA LEU A 53 10.93 17.64 -15.20
C LEU A 53 12.46 17.49 -15.24
N ALA A 54 13.15 18.40 -15.94
CA ALA A 54 14.61 18.43 -16.03
C ALA A 54 15.30 18.83 -14.71
N GLU A 55 14.61 19.53 -13.83
CA GLU A 55 15.13 20.05 -12.56
C GLU A 55 14.82 19.14 -11.36
N LEU A 56 13.89 18.18 -11.53
CA LEU A 56 13.55 17.20 -10.50
C LEU A 56 14.74 16.41 -9.94
N PRO A 57 15.67 15.89 -10.77
CA PRO A 57 16.85 15.19 -10.24
C PRO A 57 17.70 16.06 -9.34
N LEU A 58 17.91 17.33 -9.72
CA LEU A 58 18.67 18.30 -8.93
C LEU A 58 17.97 18.62 -7.61
N LEU A 59 16.64 18.68 -7.61
CA LEU A 59 15.82 18.85 -6.40
C LEU A 59 16.01 17.69 -5.41
N PHE A 60 15.94 16.44 -5.90
CA PHE A 60 16.08 15.25 -5.06
C PHE A 60 17.48 15.15 -4.45
N GLU A 61 18.53 15.50 -5.20
CA GLU A 61 19.90 15.55 -4.67
C GLU A 61 20.06 16.62 -3.58
N LYS A 62 19.42 17.78 -3.75
CA LYS A 62 19.41 18.85 -2.74
C LYS A 62 18.65 18.45 -1.47
N LEU A 63 17.54 17.72 -1.60
CA LEU A 63 16.76 17.16 -0.48
C LEU A 63 17.55 16.09 0.28
N LYS A 64 18.21 15.15 -0.42
CA LYS A 64 19.09 14.14 0.20
C LYS A 64 20.24 14.77 0.99
N GLY A 65 20.72 15.94 0.56
CA GLY A 65 21.73 16.74 1.25
C GLY A 65 21.23 17.54 2.46
N GLY A 66 19.96 17.39 2.87
CA GLY A 66 19.37 18.12 4.00
C GLY A 66 18.86 19.52 3.66
N GLY A 67 18.76 19.87 2.37
CA GLY A 67 18.20 21.15 1.94
C GLY A 67 16.68 21.18 2.11
N ALA A 68 16.17 22.05 2.98
CA ALA A 68 14.74 22.30 3.09
C ALA A 68 14.23 22.98 1.82
N LEU A 69 13.20 22.41 1.19
CA LEU A 69 12.39 23.12 0.21
C LEU A 69 11.48 24.04 1.01
N GLY A 70 11.64 25.36 0.86
CA GLY A 70 10.84 26.38 1.55
C GLY A 70 9.35 26.39 1.15
N GLN A 71 8.80 25.27 0.69
CA GLN A 71 7.38 25.05 0.47
C GLN A 71 6.85 24.27 1.67
N SER A 72 5.95 24.91 2.41
CA SER A 72 5.11 24.28 3.41
C SER A 72 4.22 23.24 2.73
N VAL A 73 4.73 22.01 2.62
CA VAL A 73 3.88 20.83 2.55
C VAL A 73 3.00 20.91 3.80
N PRO A 74 1.66 20.90 3.70
CA PRO A 74 0.84 20.75 4.88
C PRO A 74 1.31 19.48 5.56
N LYS A 75 1.87 19.61 6.78
CA LYS A 75 2.03 18.45 7.64
C LYS A 75 0.62 17.87 7.76
N SER A 76 0.40 16.71 7.17
CA SER A 76 -0.62 15.81 7.69
C SER A 76 -0.26 15.65 9.15
N GLU A 77 -1.08 16.22 10.04
CA GLU A 77 -0.97 15.95 11.46
C GLU A 77 -1.17 14.44 11.58
N ASP A 78 -0.07 13.72 11.82
CA ASP A 78 -0.16 12.45 12.51
C ASP A 78 -0.89 12.78 13.82
N GLU A 79 -2.19 12.49 13.87
CA GLU A 79 -2.88 12.30 15.13
C GLU A 79 -2.21 11.10 15.81
N GLU A 80 -1.11 11.37 16.51
CA GLU A 80 -0.69 10.62 17.68
C GLU A 80 -1.89 10.62 18.65
N LYS A 81 -2.77 9.63 18.49
CA LYS A 81 -3.60 9.16 19.59
C LYS A 81 -2.87 7.97 20.19
N GLU A 82 -1.89 8.29 21.03
CA GLU A 82 -1.57 7.44 22.17
C GLU A 82 -2.74 7.48 23.17
N GLU A 83 -3.06 6.27 23.65
CA GLU A 83 -3.60 5.92 24.96
C GLU A 83 -5.07 6.22 25.32
N ASN A 84 -5.90 5.18 25.17
CA ASN A 84 -6.45 4.44 26.34
C ASN A 84 -6.94 3.03 25.95
#